data_AF-A0A964W8K9-F1
#
_entry.id   AF-A0A964W8K9-F1
#
_cell.length_a   1.000
_cell.length_b   1.000
_cell.length_c   1.000
_cell.angle_alpha   90.00
_cell.angle_beta   90.00
_cell.angle_gamma   90.00
#
_symmetry.space_group_name_H-M   'P 1'
#
loop_
_entity.id
_entity.type
_entity.pdbx_description
1 polymer ?
#
loop_
_entity_poly.entity_id
_entity_poly.type
_entity_poly.pdbx_seq_one_letter_code
_entity_poly.pdbx_strand_id
1 'polypeptide(L)'
;MELREMTDEQLLKEEKELRSFSIMNAFLIGFLLSIIFISIYYSAYGVGFVIALFLIYRLVKDPKNKRAKELKAILKERNLK
;
A
#
# COMPACT_ATOMS: atom_id res chain seq x y z
N MET A 1 -6.34 -9.08 -16.15
CA MET A 1 -5.82 -9.67 -17.40
C MET A 1 -4.51 -9.02 -17.81
N GLU A 2 -4.40 -7.68 -17.76
CA GLU A 2 -3.18 -6.92 -18.08
C GLU A 2 -1.85 -7.52 -17.57
N LEU A 3 -1.73 -7.88 -16.28
CA LEU A 3 -0.47 -8.43 -15.74
C LEU A 3 -0.03 -9.76 -16.38
N ARG A 4 -0.97 -10.63 -16.82
CA ARG A 4 -0.60 -11.93 -17.40
C ARG A 4 -0.09 -11.82 -18.84
N GLU A 5 -0.36 -10.71 -19.50
CA GLU A 5 0.06 -10.44 -20.87
C GLU A 5 1.44 -9.77 -20.93
N MET A 6 1.97 -9.32 -19.79
CA MET A 6 3.29 -8.67 -19.69
C MET A 6 4.43 -9.67 -19.87
N THR A 7 5.54 -9.17 -20.44
CA THR A 7 6.81 -9.90 -20.50
C THR A 7 7.47 -9.95 -19.13
N ASP A 8 8.40 -10.89 -18.93
CA ASP A 8 9.05 -11.08 -17.64
C ASP A 8 9.83 -9.82 -17.18
N GLU A 9 10.44 -9.09 -18.12
CA GLU A 9 11.09 -7.81 -17.83
C GLU A 9 10.11 -6.74 -17.33
N GLN A 10 8.93 -6.66 -17.97
CA GLN A 10 7.88 -5.73 -17.56
C GLN A 10 7.31 -6.09 -16.19
N LEU A 11 7.14 -7.40 -15.91
CA LEU A 11 6.69 -7.89 -14.60
C LEU A 11 7.67 -7.54 -13.48
N LEU A 12 8.98 -7.71 -13.71
CA LEU A 12 10.01 -7.37 -12.74
C LEU A 12 10.13 -5.85 -12.52
N LYS A 13 9.89 -5.04 -13.56
CA LYS A 13 9.83 -3.59 -13.42
C LYS A 13 8.63 -3.16 -12.58
N GLU A 14 7.44 -3.65 -12.92
CA GLU A 14 6.21 -3.40 -12.16
C GLU A 14 6.35 -3.84 -10.69
N GLU A 15 7.04 -4.96 -10.43
CA GLU A 15 7.29 -5.45 -9.07
C GLU A 15 8.08 -4.43 -8.24
N LYS A 16 9.13 -3.85 -8.81
CA LYS A 16 9.95 -2.83 -8.12
C LYS A 16 9.12 -1.59 -7.81
N GLU A 17 8.30 -1.14 -8.77
CA GLU A 17 7.42 0.01 -8.58
C GLU A 17 6.38 -0.24 -7.49
N LEU A 18 5.67 -1.37 -7.55
CA LEU A 18 4.67 -1.74 -6.55
C LEU A 18 5.27 -2.04 -5.17
N ARG A 19 6.51 -2.54 -5.11
CA ARG A 19 7.24 -2.71 -3.85
C ARG A 19 7.56 -1.35 -3.22
N SER A 20 8.10 -0.41 -4.00
CA SER A 20 8.37 0.95 -3.52
C SER A 20 7.08 1.63 -3.03
N PHE A 21 6.00 1.51 -3.81
CA PHE A 21 4.67 1.97 -3.40
C PHE A 21 4.21 1.33 -2.09
N SER A 22 4.35 0.01 -1.93
CA SER A 22 3.92 -0.70 -0.71
C SER A 22 4.69 -0.23 0.52
N ILE A 23 5.99 0.03 0.39
CA ILE A 23 6.83 0.56 1.48
C ILE A 23 6.38 1.97 1.86
N MET A 24 6.20 2.85 0.87
CA MET A 24 5.71 4.21 1.09
C MET A 24 4.34 4.20 1.75
N ASN A 25 3.44 3.33 1.28
CA ASN A 25 2.09 3.22 1.82
C ASN A 25 2.11 2.75 3.29
N ALA A 26 2.93 1.76 3.62
CA ALA A 26 3.12 1.29 5.00
C ALA A 26 3.71 2.37 5.90
N PHE A 27 4.69 3.14 5.41
CA PHE A 27 5.27 4.27 6.13
C PHE A 27 4.22 5.35 6.44
N LEU A 28 3.41 5.74 5.45
CA LEU A 28 2.35 6.73 5.63
C LEU A 28 1.29 6.26 6.62
N ILE A 29 0.87 4.99 6.56
CA ILE A 29 -0.07 4.42 7.53
C ILE A 29 0.53 4.47 8.94
N GLY A 30 1.80 4.07 9.12
CA GLY A 30 2.49 4.16 10.41
C GLY A 30 2.56 5.58 10.95
N PHE A 31 2.88 6.56 10.10
CA PHE A 31 2.90 7.98 10.46
C PHE A 31 1.52 8.48 10.90
N LEU A 32 0.46 8.12 10.18
CA LEU A 32 -0.92 8.50 10.52
C LEU A 32 -1.38 7.84 11.83
N LEU A 33 -0.98 6.60 12.09
CA LEU A 33 -1.24 5.93 13.36
C LEU A 33 -0.58 6.66 14.53
N SER A 34 0.65 7.14 14.37
CA SER A 34 1.30 7.96 15.40
C SER A 34 0.52 9.24 15.72
N ILE A 35 -0.03 9.92 14.71
CA ILE A 35 -0.90 11.09 14.91
C ILE A 35 -2.17 10.70 15.69
N ILE A 36 -2.77 9.56 15.37
CA ILE A 36 -3.94 9.01 16.08
C ILE A 36 -3.61 8.75 17.56
N PHE A 37 -2.46 8.13 17.86
CA PHE A 37 -2.05 7.88 19.25
C PHE A 37 -1.84 9.18 20.04
N ILE A 38 -1.18 10.17 19.45
CA ILE A 38 -0.97 11.49 20.09
C ILE A 38 -2.32 12.16 20.33
N SER A 39 -3.22 12.14 19.35
CA SER A 39 -4.57 12.70 19.46
C SER A 39 -5.36 12.06 20.61
N ILE A 40 -5.31 10.73 20.77
CA ILE A 40 -5.96 10.02 21.88
C ILE A 40 -5.33 10.42 23.22
N TYR A 41 -3.99 10.44 23.32
CA TYR A 41 -3.28 10.77 24.56
C TYR A 41 -3.63 12.16 25.09
N TYR A 42 -3.75 13.15 24.20
CA TYR A 42 -4.14 14.52 24.55
C TYR A 42 -5.66 14.77 24.49
N SER A 43 -6.49 13.74 24.25
CA SER A 43 -7.94 13.86 24.05
C SER A 43 -8.34 14.89 22.96
N ALA A 44 -7.47 15.06 21.97
CA ALA A 44 -7.63 16.00 20.87
C ALA A 44 -8.33 15.34 19.67
N TYR A 45 -9.61 14.98 19.82
CA TYR A 45 -10.44 14.31 18.79
C TYR A 45 -10.95 15.26 17.69
N GLY A 46 -10.09 16.16 17.23
CA GLY A 46 -10.44 17.17 16.24
C GLY A 46 -10.54 16.62 14.82
N VAL A 47 -10.82 17.51 13.86
CA VAL A 47 -10.94 17.18 12.44
C VAL A 47 -9.70 16.43 11.90
N GLY A 48 -8.51 16.73 12.42
CA GLY A 48 -7.27 16.02 12.07
C GLY A 48 -7.30 14.52 12.36
N PHE A 49 -7.95 14.09 13.46
CA PHE A 49 -8.12 12.68 13.80
C PHE A 49 -9.00 11.95 12.78
N VAL A 50 -10.12 12.56 12.41
CA VAL A 50 -11.05 12.02 11.42
C VAL A 50 -10.39 11.97 10.03
N ILE A 51 -9.65 13.01 9.65
CA ILE A 51 -8.87 13.03 8.40
C ILE A 51 -7.83 11.91 8.40
N ALA A 52 -7.08 11.72 9.50
CA ALA A 52 -6.08 10.67 9.59
C ALA A 52 -6.71 9.27 9.42
N LEU A 53 -7.85 9.01 10.07
CA LEU A 53 -8.61 7.77 9.91
C LEU A 53 -9.10 7.57 8.46
N PHE A 54 -9.64 8.62 7.84
CA PHE A 54 -10.09 8.57 6.45
C PHE A 54 -8.93 8.28 5.48
N LEU A 55 -7.78 8.91 5.70
CA LEU A 55 -6.58 8.69 4.89
C LEU A 55 -6.07 7.26 5.04
N ILE A 56 -6.00 6.71 6.26
CA ILE A 56 -5.64 5.30 6.47
C ILE A 56 -6.59 4.37 5.71
N TYR A 57 -7.90 4.59 5.84
CA TYR A 57 -8.89 3.79 5.12
C TYR A 57 -8.67 3.82 3.61
N ARG A 58 -8.42 5.01 3.04
CA ARG A 58 -8.13 5.18 1.61
C ARG A 58 -6.85 4.46 1.20
N LEU A 59 -5.76 4.61 1.97
CA LEU A 59 -4.45 4.00 1.71
C LEU A 59 -4.50 2.47 1.78
N VAL A 60 -5.26 1.91 2.73
CA VAL A 60 -5.46 0.46 2.87
C VAL A 60 -6.27 -0.11 1.70
N LYS A 61 -7.30 0.63 1.25
CA LYS A 61 -8.15 0.21 0.13
C LYS A 61 -7.60 0.53 -1.26
N ASP A 62 -6.37 1.05 -1.35
CA ASP A 62 -5.75 1.37 -2.63
C ASP A 62 -5.69 0.12 -3.54
N PRO A 63 -6.19 0.19 -4.79
CA PRO A 63 -6.20 -0.94 -5.72
C PRO A 63 -4.79 -1.48 -6.01
N LYS A 64 -3.74 -0.66 -5.90
CA LYS A 64 -2.35 -1.09 -6.06
C LYS A 64 -1.94 -2.14 -5.02
N ASN A 65 -2.55 -2.15 -3.83
CA ASN A 65 -2.31 -3.19 -2.83
C ASN A 65 -2.81 -4.57 -3.31
N LYS A 66 -3.93 -4.61 -4.05
CA LYS A 66 -4.43 -5.85 -4.67
C LYS A 66 -3.57 -6.26 -5.85
N ARG A 67 -3.25 -5.30 -6.74
CA ARG A 67 -2.37 -5.51 -7.90
C ARG A 67 -1.00 -6.07 -7.49
N ALA A 68 -0.42 -5.57 -6.39
CA ALA A 68 0.83 -6.07 -5.84
C ALA A 68 0.75 -7.54 -5.36
N LYS A 69 -0.40 -7.97 -4.82
CA LYS A 69 -0.62 -9.38 -4.42
C LYS A 69 -0.77 -10.28 -5.64
N GLU A 70 -1.55 -9.85 -6.63
CA GLU A 70 -1.75 -10.58 -7.89
C GLU A 70 -0.43 -10.74 -8.66
N LEU A 71 0.37 -9.67 -8.75
CA LEU A 71 1.68 -9.71 -9.39
C LEU A 71 2.62 -10.71 -8.71
N LYS A 72 2.64 -10.78 -7.38
CA LYS A 72 3.44 -11.77 -6.65
C LYS A 72 3.03 -13.21 -6.96
N ALA A 73 1.74 -13.47 -7.14
CA ALA A 73 1.26 -14.79 -7.55
C ALA A 73 1.77 -15.16 -8.95
N ILE A 74 1.70 -14.23 -9.91
CA ILE A 74 2.17 -14.45 -11.29
C ILE A 74 3.69 -14.67 -11.34
N LEU A 75 4.47 -13.87 -10.61
CA LEU A 75 5.93 -14.04 -10.52
C LEU A 75 6.31 -15.43 -9.98
N LYS A 76 5.56 -15.92 -8.99
CA LYS A 76 5.74 -17.26 -8.43
C LYS A 76 5.31 -18.36 -9.40
N GLU A 77 4.20 -18.20 -10.10
CA GLU A 77 3.74 -19.12 -11.16
C GLU A 77 4.79 -19.28 -12.26
N ARG A 78 5.49 -18.19 -12.62
CA ARG A 78 6.54 -18.17 -13.65
C ARG A 78 7.95 -18.49 -13.16
N ASN A 79 8.14 -18.84 -11.89
CA ASN A 79 9.45 -19.07 -11.26
C ASN A 79 10.43 -17.89 -11.41
N LEU A 80 9.91 -16.67 -11.45
CA LEU A 80 10.72 -15.45 -11.50
C LEU A 80 11.08 -14.94 -10.10
N LYS A 81 10.39 -15.41 -9.06
CA LYS A 81 10.64 -15.18 -7.62
C LYS A 81 9.74 -16.02 -6.71
#